data_AF-S6ATN7-F1
#
_entry.id   AF-S6ATN7-F1
#
_cell.length_a   1.000
_cell.length_b   1.000
_cell.length_c   1.000
_cell.angle_alpha   90.00
_cell.angle_beta   90.00
_cell.angle_gamma   90.00
#
_symmetry.space_group_name_H-M   'P 1'
#
loop_
_entity.id
_entity.type
_entity.pdbx_description
1 polymer ?
#
loop_
_entity_poly.entity_id
_entity_poly.type
_entity_poly.pdbx_seq_one_letter_code
_entity_poly.pdbx_strand_id
1 'polypeptide(L)'
;MGLIMRLGGVYETRGDSSSKYISYLDIEHISTTLNKIIKTLKIKTITFYIDEWEKLYYENDAQKFLANYINKIIDNPIYFWIAYVPYRGTLHPLSIGNDLQHRIDLDESLIYESDQQSCIKYFQDFIDKRLQHHLHRPDISNSVLINNKKNFELLIMGSMGNPRDFGTILVHAWSEFVAYRSMPLKRGGAFQYVSASMIKDAIKSDGEKKLLNFNSTPHAMAAWRDLEDFAIRNKTSHVAVEETPENHSALAEIDFSELIYQRLLHKRMDRVSAKESSIKNKLSIYALSYSCTYDHHQRDKKFQFITRYEDIHNRVRRYIYDPCKIIKQRKLTEGEMFPCRTCGFEITPKMKHAWERNTCPGCGNAITQREAEESAS
;
A
#
# COMPACT_ATOMS: atom_id res chain seq x y z
N MET A 1 -15.84 17.58 -18.78
CA MET A 1 -14.59 18.29 -19.15
C MET A 1 -13.69 18.23 -17.93
N GLY A 2 -12.62 17.43 -17.96
CA GLY A 2 -11.74 17.23 -16.80
C GLY A 2 -10.57 18.21 -16.85
N LEU A 3 -10.38 19.00 -15.81
CA LEU A 3 -9.21 19.85 -15.63
C LEU A 3 -8.21 19.06 -14.75
N ILE A 4 -7.04 18.73 -15.30
CA ILE A 4 -5.95 18.12 -14.54
C ILE A 4 -5.10 19.25 -13.97
N MET A 5 -5.13 19.47 -12.66
CA MET A 5 -4.18 20.37 -11.98
C MET A 5 -2.89 19.61 -11.65
N ARG A 6 -1.77 20.02 -12.27
CA ARG A 6 -0.43 19.67 -11.81
C ARG A 6 0.06 20.77 -10.88
N LEU A 7 0.39 20.42 -9.63
CA LEU A 7 1.02 21.33 -8.69
C LEU A 7 2.54 21.25 -8.87
N GLY A 8 3.16 22.34 -9.33
CA GLY A 8 4.60 22.52 -9.45
C GLY A 8 5.17 23.31 -8.28
N GLY A 9 6.39 22.96 -7.88
CA GLY A 9 7.09 23.44 -6.68
C GLY A 9 7.58 24.90 -6.72
N VAL A 10 8.09 25.28 -5.54
CA VAL A 10 8.42 26.60 -4.99
C VAL A 10 9.30 27.49 -5.89
N TYR A 11 8.95 28.79 -5.95
CA TYR A 11 9.90 29.87 -6.23
C TYR A 11 9.77 30.99 -5.18
N GLU A 12 10.90 31.34 -4.55
CA GLU A 12 11.06 32.59 -3.80
C GLU A 12 11.07 33.77 -4.77
N THR A 13 10.17 34.74 -4.58
CA THR A 13 10.32 36.08 -5.17
C THR A 13 9.99 37.16 -4.13
N ARG A 14 10.94 38.08 -3.92
CA ARG A 14 10.78 39.32 -3.15
C ARG A 14 9.87 40.29 -3.92
N GLY A 15 8.90 40.90 -3.22
CA GLY A 15 8.28 42.18 -3.57
C GLY A 15 6.95 42.13 -4.35
N ASP A 16 5.89 42.62 -3.69
CA ASP A 16 4.56 43.12 -4.11
C ASP A 16 3.66 42.29 -5.06
N SER A 17 4.22 41.33 -5.79
CA SER A 17 3.49 40.39 -6.64
C SER A 17 2.98 39.17 -5.87
N SER A 18 3.59 38.84 -4.73
CA SER A 18 3.18 37.71 -3.88
C SER A 18 1.76 37.87 -3.31
N SER A 19 1.32 39.10 -3.00
CA SER A 19 -0.01 39.36 -2.43
C SER A 19 -1.15 39.04 -3.40
N LYS A 20 -0.93 39.25 -4.70
CA LYS A 20 -1.92 38.97 -5.75
C LYS A 20 -2.02 37.47 -6.07
N TYR A 21 -0.94 36.72 -5.93
CA TYR A 21 -0.98 35.25 -6.09
C TYR A 21 -1.59 34.55 -4.87
N ILE A 22 -1.33 35.07 -3.67
CA ILE A 22 -1.95 34.59 -2.43
C ILE A 22 -3.47 34.82 -2.45
N SER A 23 -3.97 35.93 -3.03
CA SER A 23 -5.41 36.16 -3.14
C SER A 23 -6.12 35.20 -4.12
N TYR A 24 -5.41 34.63 -5.10
CA TYR A 24 -5.94 33.53 -5.92
C TYR A 24 -6.03 32.20 -5.16
N LEU A 25 -5.36 32.07 -4.01
CA LEU A 25 -5.44 30.92 -3.12
C LEU A 25 -6.39 31.16 -1.95
N ASP A 26 -7.04 32.33 -1.89
CA ASP A 26 -8.05 32.61 -0.88
C ASP A 26 -9.32 31.78 -1.13
N ILE A 27 -9.88 31.23 -0.05
CA ILE A 27 -11.02 30.30 -0.09
C ILE A 27 -12.27 31.02 -0.60
N GLU A 28 -12.52 32.24 -0.13
CA GLU A 28 -13.69 33.02 -0.51
C GLU A 28 -13.62 33.41 -1.99
N HIS A 29 -12.43 33.84 -2.45
CA HIS A 29 -12.19 34.15 -3.84
C HIS A 29 -12.40 32.95 -4.77
N ILE A 30 -11.85 31.78 -4.42
CA ILE A 30 -11.99 30.56 -5.23
C ILE A 30 -13.44 30.09 -5.24
N SER A 31 -14.11 30.02 -4.09
CA SER A 31 -15.51 29.60 -4.01
C SER A 31 -16.41 30.52 -4.86
N THR A 32 -16.22 31.84 -4.77
CA THR A 32 -16.94 32.81 -5.58
C THR A 32 -16.65 32.65 -7.07
N THR A 33 -15.40 32.37 -7.43
CA THR A 33 -14.98 32.19 -8.82
C THR A 33 -15.57 30.92 -9.42
N LEU A 34 -15.53 29.79 -8.70
CA LEU A 34 -16.14 28.54 -9.13
C LEU A 34 -17.65 28.70 -9.34
N ASN A 35 -18.33 29.37 -8.42
CA ASN A 35 -19.75 29.69 -8.55
C ASN A 35 -20.07 30.58 -9.76
N LYS A 36 -19.20 31.57 -10.07
CA LYS A 36 -19.33 32.38 -11.29
C LYS A 36 -19.15 31.53 -12.55
N ILE A 37 -18.18 30.62 -12.57
CA ILE A 37 -17.93 29.70 -13.69
C ILE A 37 -19.17 28.82 -13.92
N ILE A 38 -19.70 28.21 -12.86
CA ILE A 38 -20.92 27.39 -12.87
C ILE A 38 -22.09 28.15 -13.52
N LYS A 39 -22.35 29.38 -13.05
CA LYS A 39 -23.44 30.22 -13.56
C LYS A 39 -23.22 30.63 -15.03
N THR A 40 -22.01 31.06 -15.36
CA THR A 40 -21.67 31.57 -16.71
C THR A 40 -21.75 30.47 -17.75
N LEU A 41 -21.18 29.30 -17.45
CA LEU A 41 -21.14 28.16 -18.35
C LEU A 41 -22.40 27.28 -18.27
N LYS A 42 -23.36 27.61 -17.40
CA LYS A 42 -24.57 26.82 -17.13
C LYS A 42 -24.25 25.35 -16.81
N ILE A 43 -23.14 25.12 -16.11
CA ILE A 43 -22.72 23.80 -15.67
C ILE A 43 -23.57 23.40 -14.47
N LYS A 44 -24.06 22.15 -14.42
CA LYS A 44 -24.84 21.67 -13.27
C LYS A 44 -23.96 21.42 -12.05
N THR A 45 -22.78 20.86 -12.27
CA THR A 45 -21.87 20.39 -11.22
C THR A 45 -20.41 20.38 -11.70
N ILE A 46 -19.49 20.64 -10.77
CA ILE A 46 -18.05 20.46 -10.98
C ILE A 46 -17.58 19.32 -10.08
N THR A 47 -16.82 18.38 -10.64
CA THR A 47 -16.21 17.29 -9.87
C THR A 47 -14.72 17.28 -10.12
N PHE A 48 -13.95 17.36 -9.04
CA PHE A 48 -12.50 17.24 -9.03
C PHE A 48 -12.10 15.80 -8.73
N TYR A 49 -11.13 15.29 -9.50
CA TYR A 49 -10.52 13.98 -9.25
C TYR A 49 -9.05 14.24 -8.89
N ILE A 50 -8.69 13.88 -7.65
CA ILE A 50 -7.34 14.02 -7.12
C ILE A 50 -6.75 12.61 -7.03
N ASP A 51 -5.70 12.37 -7.82
CA ASP A 51 -4.97 11.10 -7.82
C ASP A 51 -3.65 11.26 -7.03
N GLU A 52 -3.11 10.13 -6.57
CA GLU A 52 -1.82 10.04 -5.85
C GLU A 52 -1.72 10.96 -4.61
N TRP A 53 -2.82 11.06 -3.83
CA TRP A 53 -2.89 11.90 -2.62
C TRP A 53 -1.75 11.66 -1.62
N GLU A 54 -1.30 10.40 -1.54
CA GLU A 54 -0.21 9.96 -0.68
C GLU A 54 1.17 10.53 -1.06
N LYS A 55 1.33 11.15 -2.23
CA LYS A 55 2.60 11.84 -2.58
C LYS A 55 2.86 13.07 -1.74
N LEU A 56 1.79 13.69 -1.24
CA LEU A 56 1.88 14.83 -0.31
C LEU A 56 2.33 14.42 1.10
N TYR A 57 2.47 13.12 1.38
CA TYR A 57 2.84 12.60 2.70
C TYR A 57 4.20 13.11 3.20
N TYR A 58 5.18 13.24 2.29
CA TYR A 58 6.53 13.70 2.65
C TYR A 58 6.65 15.22 2.78
N GLU A 59 5.62 15.95 2.34
CA GLU A 59 5.60 17.41 2.40
C GLU A 59 4.88 17.84 3.67
N ASN A 60 5.63 18.46 4.59
CA ASN A 60 5.15 18.83 5.93
C ASN A 60 3.78 19.52 5.89
N ASP A 61 2.79 18.90 6.55
CA ASP A 61 1.40 19.36 6.67
C ASP A 61 0.66 19.62 5.32
N ALA A 62 1.24 19.29 4.16
CA ALA A 62 0.65 19.62 2.86
C ALA A 62 -0.71 18.93 2.66
N GLN A 63 -0.81 17.63 3.00
CA GLN A 63 -2.10 16.92 3.01
C GLN A 63 -3.12 17.61 3.91
N LYS A 64 -2.70 18.06 5.10
CA LYS A 64 -3.57 18.70 6.09
C LYS A 64 -4.09 20.04 5.59
N PHE A 65 -3.21 20.88 5.05
CA PHE A 65 -3.59 22.17 4.50
C PHE A 65 -4.53 22.01 3.31
N LEU A 66 -4.21 21.12 2.37
CA LEU A 66 -5.06 20.89 1.20
C LEU A 66 -6.40 20.27 1.59
N ALA A 67 -6.44 19.33 2.54
CA ALA A 67 -7.69 18.77 3.02
C ALA A 67 -8.57 19.82 3.72
N ASN A 68 -7.97 20.68 4.55
CA ASN A 68 -8.67 21.83 5.14
C ASN A 68 -9.22 22.78 4.06
N TYR A 69 -8.43 23.01 3.01
CA TYR A 69 -8.83 23.84 1.88
C TYR A 69 -10.06 23.26 1.16
N ILE A 70 -9.99 21.97 0.80
CA ILE A 70 -11.09 21.22 0.18
C ILE A 70 -12.34 21.27 1.07
N ASN A 71 -12.18 21.04 2.37
CA ASN A 71 -13.27 21.04 3.33
C ASN A 71 -14.04 22.37 3.39
N LYS A 72 -13.43 23.48 2.97
CA LYS A 72 -14.07 24.80 2.97
C LYS A 72 -14.76 25.16 1.65
N ILE A 73 -14.44 24.45 0.57
CA ILE A 73 -15.01 24.71 -0.77
C ILE A 73 -15.95 23.60 -1.24
N ILE A 74 -15.90 22.43 -0.60
CA ILE A 74 -16.77 21.30 -0.90
C ILE A 74 -18.19 21.62 -0.43
N ASP A 75 -19.08 21.83 -1.40
CA ASP A 75 -20.52 22.03 -1.19
C ASP A 75 -21.22 21.91 -2.54
N ASN A 76 -22.51 21.60 -2.58
CA ASN A 76 -23.27 21.53 -3.83
C ASN A 76 -23.18 22.88 -4.59
N PRO A 77 -22.69 22.93 -5.84
CA PRO A 77 -22.56 21.80 -6.78
C PRO A 77 -21.11 21.37 -7.11
N ILE A 78 -20.21 21.48 -6.15
CA ILE A 78 -18.78 21.17 -6.23
C ILE A 78 -18.45 19.90 -5.42
N TYR A 79 -17.83 18.91 -6.05
CA TYR A 79 -17.52 17.61 -5.45
C TYR A 79 -16.06 17.20 -5.65
N PHE A 80 -15.54 16.35 -4.77
CA PHE A 80 -14.16 15.85 -4.80
C PHE A 80 -14.11 14.33 -4.65
N TRP A 81 -13.44 13.66 -5.59
CA TRP A 81 -12.99 12.27 -5.49
C TRP A 81 -11.49 12.25 -5.25
N ILE A 82 -11.06 11.62 -4.15
CA ILE A 82 -9.64 11.55 -3.75
C ILE A 82 -9.21 10.09 -3.74
N ALA A 83 -8.27 9.73 -4.61
CA ALA A 83 -7.59 8.45 -4.57
C ALA A 83 -6.39 8.55 -3.63
N TYR A 84 -6.32 7.67 -2.64
CA TYR A 84 -5.24 7.64 -1.65
C TYR A 84 -4.92 6.20 -1.24
N VAL A 85 -3.66 5.97 -0.87
CA VAL A 85 -3.24 4.71 -0.25
C VAL A 85 -3.44 4.80 1.27
N PRO A 86 -4.18 3.87 1.91
CA PRO A 86 -4.34 3.85 3.37
C PRO A 86 -2.99 3.89 4.10
N TYR A 87 -2.99 4.42 5.33
CA TYR A 87 -1.81 4.54 6.21
C TYR A 87 -0.74 5.54 5.75
N ARG A 88 -0.65 5.83 4.45
CA ARG A 88 0.24 6.86 3.88
C ARG A 88 -0.50 8.14 3.50
N GLY A 89 -1.72 8.02 3.00
CA GLY A 89 -2.64 9.12 2.78
C GLY A 89 -3.59 9.29 3.96
N THR A 90 -3.71 10.51 4.49
CA THR A 90 -4.74 10.85 5.47
C THR A 90 -5.70 11.89 4.91
N LEU A 91 -7.00 11.73 5.17
CA LEU A 91 -8.04 12.64 4.72
C LEU A 91 -8.23 13.85 5.67
N HIS A 92 -7.55 13.85 6.81
CA HIS A 92 -7.60 14.88 7.84
C HIS A 92 -9.06 15.27 8.21
N PRO A 93 -9.56 16.51 8.05
CA PRO A 93 -10.93 16.81 8.47
C PRO A 93 -11.98 16.22 7.53
N LEU A 94 -11.61 15.76 6.32
CA LEU A 94 -12.56 15.28 5.32
C LEU A 94 -13.12 13.93 5.75
N SER A 95 -14.43 13.90 5.96
CA SER A 95 -15.15 12.71 6.40
C SER A 95 -15.91 12.06 5.24
N ILE A 96 -15.75 10.75 5.10
CA ILE A 96 -16.47 9.95 4.11
C ILE A 96 -17.96 9.92 4.50
N GLY A 97 -18.84 10.24 3.56
CA GLY A 97 -20.29 10.25 3.76
C GLY A 97 -20.87 11.61 4.16
N ASN A 98 -20.10 12.49 4.81
CA ASN A 98 -20.53 13.87 5.02
C ASN A 98 -19.94 14.81 3.96
N ASP A 99 -18.60 14.78 3.81
CA ASP A 99 -17.89 15.67 2.89
C ASP A 99 -17.61 14.94 1.56
N LEU A 100 -17.06 13.73 1.65
CA LEU A 100 -16.68 12.92 0.49
C LEU A 100 -17.74 11.87 0.14
N GLN A 101 -17.76 11.44 -1.13
CA GLN A 101 -18.60 10.34 -1.57
C GLN A 101 -18.21 9.00 -0.90
N HIS A 102 -18.97 7.94 -1.18
CA HIS A 102 -18.67 6.60 -0.68
C HIS A 102 -17.27 6.12 -1.07
N ARG A 103 -16.63 5.35 -0.17
CA ARG A 103 -15.32 4.76 -0.41
C ARG A 103 -15.44 3.60 -1.40
N ILE A 104 -14.54 3.56 -2.37
CA ILE A 104 -14.30 2.41 -3.24
C ILE A 104 -12.92 1.87 -2.89
N ASP A 105 -12.87 0.67 -2.33
CA ASP A 105 -11.60 -0.01 -2.06
C ASP A 105 -11.26 -0.93 -3.24
N LEU A 106 -10.20 -0.59 -3.96
CA LEU A 106 -9.77 -1.34 -5.14
C LEU A 106 -9.06 -2.64 -4.76
N ASP A 107 -8.43 -2.71 -3.58
CA ASP A 107 -7.69 -3.90 -3.14
C ASP A 107 -8.65 -5.02 -2.71
N GLU A 108 -9.87 -4.70 -2.29
CA GLU A 108 -10.90 -5.66 -1.92
C GLU A 108 -11.69 -6.22 -3.13
N SER A 109 -11.54 -5.60 -4.31
CA SER A 109 -12.38 -5.92 -5.47
C SER A 109 -11.96 -7.16 -6.28
N LEU A 110 -10.67 -7.53 -6.24
CA LEU A 110 -10.08 -8.59 -7.08
C LEU A 110 -9.20 -9.53 -6.25
N ILE A 111 -9.79 -10.16 -5.24
CA ILE A 111 -9.10 -11.09 -4.34
C ILE A 111 -9.31 -12.53 -4.82
N TYR A 112 -8.25 -13.11 -5.40
CA TYR A 112 -8.29 -14.44 -6.01
C TYR A 112 -8.77 -15.52 -5.05
N GLU A 113 -8.26 -15.54 -3.83
CA GLU A 113 -8.63 -16.54 -2.82
C GLU A 113 -10.10 -16.44 -2.33
N SER A 114 -10.77 -15.32 -2.57
CA SER A 114 -12.17 -15.08 -2.21
C SER A 114 -13.12 -15.39 -3.36
N ASP A 115 -12.83 -14.88 -4.57
CA ASP A 115 -13.64 -15.12 -5.76
C ASP A 115 -12.76 -15.32 -7.01
N GLN A 116 -12.32 -16.56 -7.20
CA GLN A 116 -11.48 -16.96 -8.32
C GLN A 116 -12.15 -16.70 -9.68
N GLN A 117 -13.46 -16.95 -9.78
CA GLN A 117 -14.16 -16.87 -11.06
C GLN A 117 -14.27 -15.43 -11.54
N SER A 118 -14.68 -14.51 -10.66
CA SER A 118 -14.75 -13.09 -10.99
C SER A 118 -13.38 -12.51 -11.30
N CYS A 119 -12.34 -12.91 -10.56
CA CYS A 119 -10.96 -12.49 -10.85
C CYS A 119 -10.49 -12.97 -12.24
N ILE A 120 -10.68 -14.26 -12.56
CA ILE A 120 -10.30 -14.81 -13.87
C ILE A 120 -11.05 -14.08 -14.99
N LYS A 121 -12.35 -13.88 -14.84
CA LYS A 121 -13.17 -13.18 -15.83
C LYS A 121 -12.72 -11.73 -16.03
N TYR A 122 -12.43 -11.00 -14.95
CA TYR A 122 -11.95 -9.63 -15.04
C TYR A 122 -10.66 -9.54 -15.88
N PHE A 123 -9.70 -10.42 -15.64
CA PHE A 123 -8.43 -10.40 -16.36
C PHE A 123 -8.55 -10.92 -17.80
N GLN A 124 -9.51 -11.81 -18.09
CA GLN A 124 -9.86 -12.18 -19.46
C GLN A 124 -10.39 -10.97 -20.21
N ASP A 125 -11.41 -10.31 -19.66
CA ASP A 125 -12.01 -9.09 -20.23
C ASP A 125 -10.97 -7.97 -20.39
N PHE A 126 -10.03 -7.85 -19.46
CA PHE A 126 -8.94 -6.87 -19.51
C PHE A 126 -8.06 -7.05 -20.76
N ILE A 127 -7.67 -8.29 -21.08
CA ILE A 127 -6.89 -8.59 -22.27
C ILE A 127 -7.75 -8.46 -23.53
N ASP A 128 -8.93 -9.06 -23.52
CA ASP A 128 -9.82 -9.12 -24.68
C ASP A 128 -10.19 -7.73 -25.16
N LYS A 129 -10.62 -6.84 -24.26
CA LYS A 129 -10.95 -5.44 -24.60
C LYS A 129 -9.76 -4.72 -25.23
N ARG A 130 -8.54 -4.98 -24.77
CA ARG A 130 -7.33 -4.36 -25.31
C ARG A 130 -6.98 -4.92 -26.69
N LEU A 131 -7.07 -6.23 -26.89
CA LEU A 131 -6.86 -6.87 -28.20
C LEU A 131 -7.90 -6.36 -29.21
N GLN A 132 -9.16 -6.33 -28.83
CA GLN A 132 -10.26 -5.85 -29.67
C GLN A 132 -10.10 -4.37 -30.03
N HIS A 133 -9.70 -3.53 -29.08
CA HIS A 133 -9.45 -2.11 -29.31
C HIS A 133 -8.33 -1.86 -30.33
N HIS A 134 -7.24 -2.63 -30.28
CA HIS A 134 -6.09 -2.41 -31.17
C HIS A 134 -6.21 -3.16 -32.51
N LEU A 135 -6.77 -4.37 -32.52
CA LEU A 135 -6.85 -5.21 -33.72
C LEU A 135 -8.18 -5.05 -34.48
N HIS A 136 -9.16 -4.35 -33.90
CA HIS A 136 -10.51 -4.20 -34.44
C HIS A 136 -11.17 -5.55 -34.79
N ARG A 137 -10.83 -6.60 -34.02
CA ARG A 137 -11.28 -7.97 -34.23
C ARG A 137 -11.95 -8.54 -32.98
N PRO A 138 -13.29 -8.58 -32.93
CA PRO A 138 -14.04 -9.06 -31.76
C PRO A 138 -13.91 -10.57 -31.52
N ASP A 139 -13.48 -11.32 -32.53
CA ASP A 139 -13.29 -12.77 -32.49
C ASP A 139 -11.95 -13.19 -31.87
N ILE A 140 -11.02 -12.24 -31.66
CA ILE A 140 -9.76 -12.49 -30.96
C ILE A 140 -9.98 -12.35 -29.45
N SER A 141 -9.49 -13.34 -28.71
CA SER A 141 -9.45 -13.34 -27.24
C SER A 141 -8.05 -13.64 -26.71
N ASN A 142 -7.89 -13.58 -25.40
CA ASN A 142 -6.67 -13.87 -24.67
C ASN A 142 -6.07 -15.26 -25.00
N SER A 143 -6.90 -16.18 -25.49
CA SER A 143 -6.51 -17.54 -25.92
C SER A 143 -5.41 -17.54 -26.99
N VAL A 144 -5.28 -16.46 -27.78
CA VAL A 144 -4.21 -16.31 -28.77
C VAL A 144 -2.84 -16.06 -28.13
N LEU A 145 -2.81 -15.51 -26.92
CA LEU A 145 -1.59 -15.26 -26.15
C LEU A 145 -1.30 -16.42 -25.20
N ILE A 146 -2.34 -16.88 -24.50
CA ILE A 146 -2.27 -17.86 -23.42
C ILE A 146 -3.43 -18.84 -23.57
N ASN A 147 -3.15 -20.02 -24.12
CA ASN A 147 -4.16 -21.05 -24.35
C ASN A 147 -4.36 -22.01 -23.16
N ASN A 148 -3.59 -21.84 -22.08
CA ASN A 148 -3.60 -22.73 -20.93
C ASN A 148 -4.15 -22.01 -19.70
N LYS A 149 -5.26 -22.53 -19.15
CA LYS A 149 -5.93 -21.98 -17.97
C LYS A 149 -4.99 -21.85 -16.75
N LYS A 150 -4.15 -22.85 -16.49
CA LYS A 150 -3.21 -22.82 -15.36
C LYS A 150 -2.14 -21.74 -15.52
N ASN A 151 -1.67 -21.51 -16.74
CA ASN A 151 -0.72 -20.44 -17.03
C ASN A 151 -1.38 -19.07 -16.82
N PHE A 152 -2.64 -18.94 -17.21
CA PHE A 152 -3.40 -17.72 -17.00
C PHE A 152 -3.65 -17.44 -15.51
N GLU A 153 -4.06 -18.45 -14.74
CA GLU A 153 -4.20 -18.36 -13.28
C GLU A 153 -2.86 -18.00 -12.61
N LEU A 154 -1.74 -18.51 -13.11
CA LEU A 154 -0.42 -18.18 -12.59
C LEU A 154 -0.07 -16.69 -12.75
N LEU A 155 -0.49 -16.04 -13.84
CA LEU A 155 -0.34 -14.59 -14.00
C LEU A 155 -1.17 -13.81 -12.98
N ILE A 156 -2.42 -14.24 -12.76
CA ILE A 156 -3.33 -13.59 -11.81
C ILE A 156 -2.80 -13.72 -10.38
N MET A 157 -2.32 -14.92 -10.01
CA MET A 157 -1.67 -15.14 -8.71
C MET A 157 -0.39 -14.31 -8.59
N GLY A 158 0.43 -14.28 -9.64
CA GLY A 158 1.66 -13.50 -9.71
C GLY A 158 1.44 -12.00 -9.48
N SER A 159 0.35 -11.46 -10.01
CA SER A 159 -0.03 -10.06 -9.82
C SER A 159 -0.85 -9.80 -8.56
N MET A 160 -1.16 -10.84 -7.78
CA MET A 160 -2.02 -10.75 -6.59
C MET A 160 -3.41 -10.15 -6.87
N GLY A 161 -3.89 -10.25 -8.12
CA GLY A 161 -5.14 -9.61 -8.56
C GLY A 161 -5.02 -8.12 -8.90
N ASN A 162 -3.82 -7.54 -8.89
CA ASN A 162 -3.61 -6.13 -9.24
C ASN A 162 -3.49 -5.92 -10.76
N PRO A 163 -4.30 -5.04 -11.39
CA PRO A 163 -4.25 -4.81 -12.84
C PRO A 163 -2.92 -4.27 -13.38
N ARG A 164 -2.22 -3.43 -12.61
CA ARG A 164 -0.93 -2.84 -13.02
C ARG A 164 0.15 -3.92 -13.04
N ASP A 165 0.26 -4.69 -11.96
CA ASP A 165 1.28 -5.74 -11.84
C ASP A 165 1.01 -6.86 -12.85
N PHE A 166 -0.27 -7.19 -13.08
CA PHE A 166 -0.67 -8.15 -14.13
C PHE A 166 -0.20 -7.71 -15.50
N GLY A 167 -0.42 -6.43 -15.85
CA GLY A 167 0.05 -5.86 -17.11
C GLY A 167 1.57 -5.94 -17.24
N THR A 168 2.31 -5.59 -16.19
CA THR A 168 3.78 -5.67 -16.17
C THR A 168 4.28 -7.09 -16.41
N ILE A 169 3.75 -8.07 -15.67
CA ILE A 169 4.15 -9.48 -15.78
C ILE A 169 3.77 -10.02 -17.18
N LEU A 170 2.57 -9.71 -17.67
CA LEU A 170 2.11 -10.13 -19.00
C LEU A 170 3.01 -9.57 -20.11
N VAL A 171 3.33 -8.27 -20.07
CA VAL A 171 4.19 -7.62 -21.06
C VAL A 171 5.60 -8.23 -21.06
N HIS A 172 6.15 -8.51 -19.88
CA HIS A 172 7.45 -9.17 -19.77
C HIS A 172 7.43 -10.57 -20.38
N ALA A 173 6.46 -11.40 -19.99
CA ALA A 173 6.31 -12.76 -20.53
C ALA A 173 6.07 -12.77 -22.05
N TRP A 174 5.31 -11.79 -22.55
CA TRP A 174 5.10 -11.61 -23.98
C TRP A 174 6.37 -11.19 -24.73
N SER A 175 7.15 -10.27 -24.15
CA SER A 175 8.40 -9.81 -24.74
C SER A 175 9.41 -10.95 -24.89
N GLU A 176 9.49 -11.82 -23.87
CA GLU A 176 10.32 -13.02 -23.93
C GLU A 176 9.83 -14.01 -24.99
N PHE A 177 8.52 -14.20 -25.11
CA PHE A 177 7.93 -15.02 -26.17
C PHE A 177 8.26 -14.49 -27.57
N VAL A 178 8.11 -13.19 -27.82
CA VAL A 178 8.46 -12.56 -29.10
C VAL A 178 9.95 -12.72 -29.41
N ALA A 179 10.82 -12.53 -28.42
CA ALA A 179 12.25 -12.73 -28.57
C ALA A 179 12.58 -14.19 -28.94
N TYR A 180 11.96 -15.15 -28.26
CA TYR A 180 12.09 -16.57 -28.57
C TYR A 180 11.67 -16.89 -30.02
N ARG A 181 10.54 -16.32 -30.49
CA ARG A 181 10.02 -16.50 -31.86
C ARG A 181 10.89 -15.85 -32.93
N SER A 182 11.67 -14.83 -32.56
CA SER A 182 12.54 -14.07 -33.48
C SER A 182 13.95 -14.67 -33.62
N MET A 183 14.33 -15.63 -32.76
CA MET A 183 15.64 -16.29 -32.83
C MET A 183 15.68 -17.35 -33.95
N PRO A 184 16.77 -17.45 -34.73
CA PRO A 184 16.94 -18.50 -35.73
C PRO A 184 16.92 -19.89 -35.07
N LEU A 185 15.89 -20.69 -35.41
CA LEU A 185 15.71 -22.13 -35.16
C LEU A 185 16.51 -22.73 -33.98
N LYS A 186 15.98 -22.62 -32.75
CA LYS A 186 16.36 -23.58 -31.69
C LYS A 186 15.84 -24.97 -32.09
N ARG A 187 16.72 -25.98 -32.14
CA ARG A 187 16.35 -27.40 -32.33
C ARG A 187 15.43 -27.83 -31.16
N GLY A 188 14.13 -27.94 -31.43
CA GLY A 188 13.09 -28.31 -30.46
C GLY A 188 11.72 -27.77 -30.89
N GLY A 189 10.64 -28.36 -30.38
CA GLY A 189 9.27 -27.90 -30.68
C GLY A 189 9.09 -26.42 -30.34
N ALA A 190 8.69 -25.61 -31.31
CA ALA A 190 8.53 -24.18 -31.09
C ALA A 190 7.34 -23.90 -30.16
N PHE A 191 7.53 -23.11 -29.11
CA PHE A 191 6.39 -22.61 -28.32
C PHE A 191 5.42 -21.85 -29.25
N GLN A 192 4.15 -22.27 -29.23
CA GLN A 192 3.08 -21.62 -29.99
C GLN A 192 2.45 -20.45 -29.22
N TYR A 193 2.56 -20.46 -27.88
CA TYR A 193 1.95 -19.51 -26.95
C TYR A 193 2.96 -19.14 -25.86
N VAL A 194 2.63 -18.13 -25.05
CA VAL A 194 3.43 -17.80 -23.86
C VAL A 194 3.50 -19.00 -22.93
N SER A 195 4.73 -19.46 -22.66
CA SER A 195 4.98 -20.67 -21.89
C SER A 195 4.91 -20.42 -20.38
N ALA A 196 4.79 -21.50 -19.60
CA ALA A 196 4.83 -21.39 -18.14
C ALA A 196 6.18 -20.86 -17.64
N SER A 197 7.31 -21.19 -18.27
CA SER A 197 8.62 -20.69 -17.84
C SER A 197 8.72 -19.17 -18.00
N MET A 198 8.29 -18.63 -19.15
CA MET A 198 8.28 -17.19 -19.42
C MET A 198 7.45 -16.42 -18.37
N ILE A 199 6.31 -16.99 -17.97
CA ILE A 199 5.46 -16.40 -16.92
C ILE A 199 6.18 -16.42 -15.56
N LYS A 200 6.85 -17.53 -15.21
CA LYS A 200 7.57 -17.64 -13.94
C LYS A 200 8.74 -16.65 -13.87
N ASP A 201 9.47 -16.49 -14.96
CA ASP A 201 10.59 -15.54 -15.04
C ASP A 201 10.08 -14.09 -14.97
N ALA A 202 8.94 -13.79 -15.60
CA ALA A 202 8.27 -12.50 -15.46
C ALA A 202 7.82 -12.20 -14.02
N ILE A 203 7.25 -13.18 -13.32
CA ILE A 203 6.85 -13.03 -11.91
C ILE A 203 8.07 -12.76 -11.04
N LYS A 204 9.17 -13.48 -11.23
CA LYS A 204 10.42 -13.23 -10.50
C LYS A 204 10.97 -11.83 -10.77
N SER A 205 11.01 -11.42 -12.03
CA SER A 205 11.47 -10.08 -12.41
C SER A 205 10.65 -8.97 -11.77
N ASP A 206 9.32 -9.14 -11.66
CA ASP A 206 8.44 -8.20 -10.94
C ASP A 206 8.81 -8.11 -9.45
N GLY A 207 8.96 -9.27 -8.79
CA GLY A 207 9.34 -9.33 -7.37
C GLY A 207 10.70 -8.71 -7.08
N GLU A 208 11.70 -9.01 -7.92
CA GLU A 208 13.05 -8.43 -7.82
C GLU A 208 13.02 -6.91 -7.97
N LYS A 209 12.26 -6.37 -8.94
CA LYS A 209 12.12 -4.92 -9.11
C LYS A 209 11.46 -4.24 -7.91
N LYS A 210 10.41 -4.86 -7.36
CA LYS A 210 9.74 -4.36 -6.14
C LYS A 210 10.70 -4.31 -4.95
N LEU A 211 11.48 -5.36 -4.73
CA LEU A 211 12.47 -5.41 -3.65
C LEU A 211 13.63 -4.42 -3.88
N LEU A 212 14.09 -4.26 -5.12
CA LEU A 212 15.16 -3.32 -5.46
C LEU A 212 14.77 -1.86 -5.18
N ASN A 213 13.52 -1.48 -5.46
CA ASN A 213 13.00 -0.14 -5.15
C ASN A 213 13.00 0.19 -3.66
N PHE A 214 13.18 -0.82 -2.80
CA PHE A 214 12.96 -0.75 -1.37
C PHE A 214 14.23 -1.02 -0.55
N ASN A 215 15.30 -1.51 -1.17
CA ASN A 215 16.62 -1.66 -0.55
C ASN A 215 17.19 -0.34 0.03
N SER A 216 16.65 0.81 -0.37
CA SER A 216 17.01 2.14 0.15
C SER A 216 16.31 2.53 1.46
N THR A 217 15.35 1.75 1.97
CA THR A 217 14.62 2.02 3.22
C THR A 217 14.89 0.92 4.25
N PRO A 218 15.95 1.03 5.08
CA PRO A 218 16.39 -0.04 5.98
C PRO A 218 15.31 -0.53 6.96
N HIS A 219 14.50 0.38 7.52
CA HIS A 219 13.44 0.07 8.48
C HIS A 219 12.38 -0.83 7.86
N ALA A 220 11.92 -0.43 6.67
CA ALA A 220 10.88 -1.13 5.97
C ALA A 220 11.38 -2.51 5.47
N MET A 221 12.66 -2.64 5.12
CA MET A 221 13.30 -3.94 4.85
C MET A 221 13.41 -4.84 6.09
N ALA A 222 13.59 -4.26 7.27
CA ALA A 222 13.57 -5.03 8.52
C ALA A 222 12.16 -5.58 8.79
N ALA A 223 11.11 -4.76 8.61
CA ALA A 223 9.72 -5.20 8.72
C ALA A 223 9.36 -6.28 7.69
N TRP A 224 9.83 -6.14 6.44
CA TRP A 224 9.65 -7.18 5.41
C TRP A 224 10.22 -8.53 5.84
N ARG A 225 11.47 -8.54 6.32
CA ARG A 225 12.15 -9.77 6.77
C ARG A 225 11.45 -10.40 7.97
N ASP A 226 10.97 -9.60 8.92
CA ASP A 226 10.23 -10.12 10.07
C ASP A 226 8.89 -10.77 9.65
N LEU A 227 8.19 -10.17 8.68
CA LEU A 227 7.00 -10.77 8.06
C LEU A 227 7.33 -12.08 7.33
N GLU A 228 8.43 -12.12 6.56
CA GLU A 228 8.90 -13.34 5.88
C GLU A 228 9.23 -14.45 6.88
N ASP A 229 9.96 -14.13 7.94
CA ASP A 229 10.30 -15.09 9.00
C ASP A 229 9.05 -15.60 9.71
N PHE A 230 8.09 -14.72 9.98
CA PHE A 230 6.79 -15.12 10.52
C PHE A 230 6.05 -16.06 9.56
N ALA A 231 6.00 -15.74 8.27
CA ALA A 231 5.38 -16.57 7.24
C ALA A 231 6.03 -17.96 7.13
N ILE A 232 7.37 -18.01 7.15
CA ILE A 232 8.16 -19.25 7.11
C ILE A 232 7.88 -20.11 8.35
N ARG A 233 7.96 -19.54 9.56
CA ARG A 233 7.71 -20.24 10.83
C ARG A 233 6.33 -20.88 10.86
N ASN A 234 5.32 -20.15 10.38
CA ASN A 234 3.93 -20.61 10.35
C ASN A 234 3.54 -21.34 9.04
N LYS A 235 4.50 -21.51 8.13
CA LYS A 235 4.39 -22.17 6.82
C LYS A 235 3.29 -21.60 5.91
N THR A 236 2.93 -20.32 6.06
CA THR A 236 1.80 -19.69 5.36
C THR A 236 2.20 -18.35 4.75
N SER A 237 1.66 -17.99 3.58
CA SER A 237 1.93 -16.69 2.95
C SER A 237 1.10 -15.53 3.49
N HIS A 238 0.15 -15.81 4.37
CA HIS A 238 -0.78 -14.84 4.93
C HIS A 238 -0.56 -14.68 6.42
N VAL A 239 -0.78 -13.46 6.90
CA VAL A 239 -0.69 -13.09 8.31
C VAL A 239 -2.00 -12.46 8.76
N ALA A 240 -2.39 -12.71 10.00
CA ALA A 240 -3.51 -12.02 10.63
C ALA A 240 -2.96 -10.94 11.56
N VAL A 241 -3.55 -9.75 11.56
CA VAL A 241 -3.21 -8.66 12.49
C VAL A 241 -4.47 -8.27 13.24
N GLU A 242 -4.37 -8.10 14.54
CA GLU A 242 -5.50 -7.68 15.37
C GLU A 242 -5.84 -6.20 15.14
N GLU A 243 -7.13 -5.88 14.97
CA GLU A 243 -7.62 -4.53 14.70
C GLU A 243 -7.68 -3.69 16.00
N THR A 244 -6.50 -3.31 16.51
CA THR A 244 -6.35 -2.40 17.64
C THR A 244 -5.83 -1.03 17.20
N PRO A 245 -6.09 0.06 17.96
CA PRO A 245 -5.50 1.37 17.67
C PRO A 245 -3.97 1.35 17.59
N GLU A 246 -3.33 0.54 18.44
CA GLU A 246 -1.87 0.40 18.49
C GLU A 246 -1.34 -0.26 17.21
N ASN A 247 -1.96 -1.36 16.77
CA ASN A 247 -1.56 -2.03 15.54
C ASN A 247 -1.84 -1.18 14.30
N HIS A 248 -2.95 -0.43 14.26
CA HIS A 248 -3.20 0.51 13.18
C HIS A 248 -2.15 1.62 13.13
N SER A 249 -1.71 2.10 14.30
CA SER A 249 -0.64 3.10 14.38
C SER A 249 0.70 2.50 13.93
N ALA A 250 1.00 1.26 14.30
CA ALA A 250 2.20 0.56 13.86
C ALA A 250 2.21 0.32 12.34
N LEU A 251 1.07 -0.04 11.75
CA LEU A 251 0.93 -0.19 10.29
C LEU A 251 1.04 1.15 9.54
N ALA A 252 0.78 2.27 10.22
CA ALA A 252 0.96 3.62 9.71
C ALA A 252 2.40 4.15 9.76
N GLU A 253 3.28 3.50 10.51
CA GLU A 253 4.70 3.84 10.50
C GLU A 253 5.33 3.53 9.14
N ILE A 254 6.44 4.21 8.84
CA ILE A 254 7.15 4.09 7.55
C ILE A 254 7.53 2.64 7.23
N ASP A 255 7.80 1.84 8.26
CA ASP A 255 8.15 0.43 8.19
C ASP A 255 7.13 -0.41 7.40
N PHE A 256 5.83 -0.20 7.64
CA PHE A 256 4.74 -0.97 7.03
C PHE A 256 3.99 -0.21 5.95
N SER A 257 3.83 1.10 6.11
CA SER A 257 3.13 1.92 5.11
C SER A 257 3.85 1.90 3.75
N GLU A 258 5.19 1.82 3.73
CA GLU A 258 5.95 1.63 2.49
C GLU A 258 5.74 0.23 1.89
N LEU A 259 5.63 -0.83 2.71
CA LEU A 259 5.33 -2.18 2.23
C LEU A 259 3.95 -2.25 1.56
N ILE A 260 2.97 -1.55 2.11
CA ILE A 260 1.61 -1.48 1.55
C ILE A 260 1.63 -0.68 0.25
N TYR A 261 2.25 0.50 0.25
CA TYR A 261 2.34 1.36 -0.94
C TYR A 261 3.04 0.68 -2.13
N GLN A 262 4.14 -0.03 -1.86
CA GLN A 262 4.89 -0.77 -2.87
C GLN A 262 4.27 -2.15 -3.20
N ARG A 263 3.16 -2.52 -2.54
CA ARG A 263 2.44 -3.78 -2.75
C ARG A 263 3.31 -5.01 -2.47
N LEU A 264 4.08 -4.93 -1.38
CA LEU A 264 4.73 -6.08 -0.78
C LEU A 264 3.79 -6.74 0.25
N LEU A 265 2.97 -5.94 0.93
CA LEU A 265 1.95 -6.40 1.88
C LEU A 265 0.56 -6.01 1.38
N HIS A 266 -0.26 -7.01 1.07
CA HIS A 266 -1.60 -6.80 0.51
C HIS A 266 -2.66 -7.07 1.57
N LYS A 267 -3.57 -6.13 1.82
CA LYS A 267 -4.77 -6.41 2.61
C LYS A 267 -5.69 -7.33 1.80
N ARG A 268 -6.22 -8.39 2.43
CA ARG A 268 -7.08 -9.39 1.77
C ARG A 268 -8.46 -9.51 2.39
N MET A 269 -8.55 -9.37 3.70
CA MET A 269 -9.85 -9.40 4.38
C MET A 269 -9.79 -8.49 5.59
N ASP A 270 -10.92 -7.91 5.97
CA ASP A 270 -11.06 -7.19 7.22
C ASP A 270 -12.13 -7.80 8.12
N ARG A 271 -12.13 -7.36 9.38
CA ARG A 271 -13.17 -7.66 10.35
C ARG A 271 -13.44 -9.15 10.56
N VAL A 272 -12.44 -9.99 10.33
CA VAL A 272 -12.54 -11.44 10.48
C VAL A 272 -12.49 -11.80 11.97
N SER A 273 -13.40 -12.62 12.47
CA SER A 273 -13.35 -13.06 13.87
C SER A 273 -12.07 -13.85 14.15
N ALA A 274 -11.49 -13.77 15.35
CA ALA A 274 -10.42 -14.69 15.72
C ALA A 274 -10.93 -16.13 15.87
N LYS A 275 -10.04 -17.13 15.79
CA LYS A 275 -10.41 -18.53 16.07
C LYS A 275 -10.40 -18.85 17.57
N GLU A 276 -9.53 -18.18 18.30
CA GLU A 276 -9.42 -18.33 19.75
C GLU A 276 -10.34 -17.32 20.44
N SER A 277 -11.03 -17.77 21.49
CA SER A 277 -11.96 -16.92 22.26
C SER A 277 -11.27 -15.87 23.13
N SER A 278 -9.96 -16.01 23.36
CA SER A 278 -9.12 -15.06 24.09
C SER A 278 -8.98 -13.74 23.35
N ILE A 279 -8.98 -13.77 22.02
CA ILE A 279 -8.83 -12.59 21.17
C ILE A 279 -10.22 -12.00 20.92
N LYS A 280 -10.43 -10.83 21.52
CA LYS A 280 -11.73 -10.15 21.50
C LYS A 280 -11.91 -9.29 20.26
N ASN A 281 -10.83 -8.70 19.75
CA ASN A 281 -10.91 -7.82 18.60
C ASN A 281 -10.99 -8.62 17.30
N LYS A 282 -11.41 -7.95 16.24
CA LYS A 282 -11.40 -8.51 14.90
C LYS A 282 -9.99 -8.55 14.34
N LEU A 283 -9.80 -9.35 13.29
CA LEU A 283 -8.55 -9.53 12.58
C LEU A 283 -8.68 -8.98 11.16
N SER A 284 -7.66 -8.26 10.73
CA SER A 284 -7.39 -7.99 9.33
C SER A 284 -6.39 -9.01 8.80
N ILE A 285 -6.67 -9.59 7.63
CA ILE A 285 -5.83 -10.58 6.97
C ILE A 285 -5.01 -9.89 5.89
N TYR A 286 -3.71 -10.12 5.90
CA TYR A 286 -2.77 -9.64 4.90
C TYR A 286 -2.04 -10.80 4.24
N ALA A 287 -1.58 -10.60 3.01
CA ALA A 287 -0.76 -11.54 2.27
C ALA A 287 0.55 -10.89 1.85
N LEU A 288 1.65 -11.64 1.98
CA LEU A 288 2.93 -11.26 1.38
C LEU A 288 2.80 -11.38 -0.14
N SER A 289 3.46 -10.49 -0.87
CA SER A 289 3.49 -10.48 -2.33
C SER A 289 3.97 -11.82 -2.89
N TYR A 290 3.15 -12.44 -3.75
CA TYR A 290 3.48 -13.69 -4.43
C TYR A 290 4.75 -13.55 -5.28
N SER A 291 4.94 -12.42 -5.96
CA SER A 291 6.11 -12.22 -6.82
C SER A 291 7.39 -12.09 -6.00
N CYS A 292 7.36 -11.37 -4.87
CA CYS A 292 8.52 -11.21 -3.99
C CYS A 292 8.89 -12.51 -3.25
N THR A 293 7.89 -13.35 -2.93
CA THR A 293 8.09 -14.60 -2.19
C THR A 293 8.03 -15.85 -3.09
N TYR A 294 8.10 -15.67 -4.41
CA TYR A 294 7.87 -16.72 -5.42
C TYR A 294 8.72 -17.98 -5.17
N ASP A 295 10.02 -17.81 -4.91
CA ASP A 295 10.94 -18.92 -4.70
C ASP A 295 10.67 -19.65 -3.39
N HIS A 296 10.15 -18.98 -2.36
CA HIS A 296 9.75 -19.63 -1.11
C HIS A 296 8.59 -20.61 -1.29
N HIS A 297 7.73 -20.37 -2.28
CA HIS A 297 6.61 -21.27 -2.62
C HIS A 297 7.02 -22.41 -3.53
N GLN A 298 7.76 -22.09 -4.59
CA GLN A 298 7.95 -22.99 -5.72
C GLN A 298 9.25 -23.79 -5.62
N ARG A 299 10.35 -23.12 -5.25
CA ARG A 299 11.70 -23.70 -5.25
C ARG A 299 12.07 -24.23 -3.88
N ASP A 300 12.06 -23.36 -2.89
CA ASP A 300 12.54 -23.64 -1.53
C ASP A 300 11.48 -24.36 -0.68
N LYS A 301 10.20 -24.25 -1.07
CA LYS A 301 9.02 -24.84 -0.40
C LYS A 301 8.96 -24.52 1.10
N LYS A 302 9.39 -23.32 1.50
CA LYS A 302 9.35 -22.85 2.89
C LYS A 302 7.92 -22.66 3.40
N PHE A 303 7.03 -22.17 2.54
CA PHE A 303 5.61 -22.01 2.85
C PHE A 303 4.74 -22.09 1.61
N GLN A 304 3.47 -22.46 1.80
CA GLN A 304 2.48 -22.49 0.72
C GLN A 304 1.81 -21.14 0.57
N PHE A 305 1.59 -20.74 -0.68
CA PHE A 305 0.73 -19.60 -0.96
C PHE A 305 -0.74 -20.01 -0.84
N ILE A 306 -1.51 -19.28 -0.03
CA ILE A 306 -2.92 -19.58 0.18
C ILE A 306 -3.76 -19.07 -1.00
N THR A 307 -4.57 -19.95 -1.58
CA THR A 307 -5.43 -19.64 -2.74
C THR A 307 -6.91 -19.93 -2.49
N ARG A 308 -7.26 -20.34 -1.27
CA ARG A 308 -8.61 -20.75 -0.88
C ARG A 308 -9.02 -20.11 0.44
N TYR A 309 -10.26 -19.66 0.50
CA TYR A 309 -10.85 -19.07 1.69
C TYR A 309 -10.84 -20.01 2.91
N GLU A 310 -11.04 -21.32 2.72
CA GLU A 310 -11.09 -22.29 3.83
C GLU A 310 -9.76 -22.36 4.58
N ASP A 311 -8.64 -22.19 3.87
CA ASP A 311 -7.31 -22.19 4.46
C ASP A 311 -7.09 -20.91 5.30
N ILE A 312 -7.63 -19.76 4.87
CA ILE A 312 -7.67 -18.55 5.70
C ILE A 312 -8.48 -18.81 6.97
N HIS A 313 -9.68 -19.35 6.80
CA HIS A 313 -10.61 -19.60 7.89
C HIS A 313 -10.04 -20.58 8.92
N ASN A 314 -9.45 -21.70 8.49
CA ASN A 314 -9.04 -22.79 9.36
C ASN A 314 -7.65 -22.61 9.96
N ARG A 315 -6.76 -21.90 9.26
CA ARG A 315 -5.34 -21.84 9.56
C ARG A 315 -4.83 -20.42 9.82
N VAL A 316 -4.97 -19.50 8.87
CA VAL A 316 -4.34 -18.16 8.96
C VAL A 316 -4.80 -17.38 10.19
N ARG A 317 -6.10 -17.44 10.51
CA ARG A 317 -6.69 -16.78 11.69
C ARG A 317 -6.13 -17.20 13.06
N ARG A 318 -5.29 -18.24 13.12
CA ARG A 318 -4.63 -18.70 14.35
C ARG A 318 -3.24 -18.08 14.55
N TYR A 319 -2.63 -17.56 13.48
CA TYR A 319 -1.27 -17.03 13.50
C TYR A 319 -1.33 -15.51 13.42
N ILE A 320 -1.40 -14.88 14.59
CA ILE A 320 -1.51 -13.43 14.69
C ILE A 320 -0.12 -12.80 14.78
N TYR A 321 0.15 -11.95 13.81
CA TYR A 321 1.33 -11.13 13.72
C TYR A 321 1.12 -9.84 14.50
N ASP A 322 2.13 -9.44 15.27
CA ASP A 322 2.12 -8.23 16.09
C ASP A 322 3.13 -7.23 15.52
N PRO A 323 2.67 -6.25 14.71
CA PRO A 323 3.55 -5.26 14.09
C PRO A 323 4.23 -4.36 15.14
N CYS A 324 3.66 -4.21 16.33
CA CYS A 324 4.24 -3.34 17.35
C CYS A 324 5.60 -3.84 17.84
N LYS A 325 5.87 -5.15 17.78
CA LYS A 325 7.14 -5.75 18.21
C LYS A 325 8.33 -5.25 17.41
N ILE A 326 8.25 -5.30 16.09
CA ILE A 326 9.36 -4.88 15.22
C ILE A 326 9.56 -3.36 15.27
N ILE A 327 8.46 -2.59 15.33
CA ILE A 327 8.51 -1.13 15.49
C ILE A 327 9.21 -0.77 16.81
N LYS A 328 8.83 -1.42 17.90
CA LYS A 328 9.45 -1.20 19.22
C LYS A 328 10.94 -1.55 19.18
N GLN A 329 11.31 -2.68 18.60
CA GLN A 329 12.70 -3.09 18.48
C GLN A 329 13.53 -2.08 17.66
N ARG A 330 12.98 -1.57 16.56
CA ARG A 330 13.63 -0.50 15.77
C ARG A 330 13.83 0.75 16.62
N LYS A 331 12.76 1.27 17.23
CA LYS A 331 12.79 2.49 18.05
C LYS A 331 13.79 2.40 19.20
N LEU A 332 13.94 1.22 19.80
CA LEU A 332 14.96 0.94 20.81
C LEU A 332 16.39 0.98 20.23
N THR A 333 16.60 0.36 19.07
CA THR A 333 17.93 0.29 18.42
C THR A 333 18.41 1.66 17.96
N GLU A 334 17.50 2.51 17.50
CA GLU A 334 17.79 3.85 16.99
C GLU A 334 17.79 4.94 18.08
N GLY A 335 17.50 4.58 19.33
CA GLY A 335 17.43 5.53 20.43
C GLY A 335 16.24 6.50 20.35
N GLU A 336 15.18 6.15 19.60
CA GLU A 336 13.90 6.87 19.62
C GLU A 336 13.06 6.52 20.86
N MET A 337 13.37 5.39 21.50
CA MET A 337 12.70 4.88 22.68
C MET A 337 13.73 4.31 23.67
N PHE A 338 13.51 4.56 24.96
CA PHE A 338 14.33 4.04 26.05
C PHE A 338 13.41 3.43 27.11
N PRO A 339 13.54 2.13 27.41
CA PRO A 339 12.73 1.50 28.42
C PRO A 339 13.31 1.86 29.80
N CYS A 340 12.45 2.31 30.72
CA CYS A 340 12.86 2.54 32.09
C CYS A 340 13.42 1.24 32.69
N ARG A 341 14.63 1.30 33.27
CA ARG A 341 15.28 0.14 33.90
C ARG A 341 14.47 -0.47 35.06
N THR A 342 13.60 0.33 35.70
CA THR A 342 12.85 -0.12 36.87
C THR A 342 11.48 -0.69 36.51
N CYS A 343 10.69 0.01 35.68
CA CYS A 343 9.30 -0.36 35.40
C CYS A 343 9.03 -0.68 33.93
N GLY A 344 10.02 -0.58 33.05
CA GLY A 344 9.86 -0.83 31.61
C GLY A 344 9.07 0.23 30.85
N PHE A 345 8.66 1.32 31.51
CA PHE A 345 7.93 2.43 30.87
C PHE A 345 8.74 3.01 29.71
N GLU A 346 8.08 3.23 28.57
CA GLU A 346 8.70 3.71 27.34
C GLU A 346 8.91 5.22 27.39
N ILE A 347 10.18 5.64 27.41
CA ILE A 347 10.59 7.04 27.46
C ILE A 347 11.06 7.44 26.07
N THR A 348 10.56 8.55 25.54
CA THR A 348 10.94 9.07 24.22
C THR A 348 11.66 10.41 24.35
N PRO A 349 12.49 10.82 23.37
CA PRO A 349 13.15 12.14 23.37
C PRO A 349 12.19 13.34 23.47
N LYS A 350 10.92 13.15 23.07
CA LYS A 350 9.87 14.19 23.13
C LYS A 350 9.43 14.49 24.57
N MET A 351 9.67 13.57 25.51
CA MET A 351 9.32 13.75 26.92
C MET A 351 10.35 14.61 27.64
N LYS A 352 10.49 15.89 27.24
CA LYS A 352 11.50 16.83 27.74
C LYS A 352 11.61 16.85 29.26
N HIS A 353 10.46 16.94 29.94
CA HIS A 353 10.39 17.00 31.40
C HIS A 353 10.96 15.75 32.10
N ALA A 354 10.79 14.58 31.48
CA ALA A 354 11.34 13.32 32.02
C ALA A 354 12.87 13.34 31.98
N TRP A 355 13.44 13.80 30.85
CA TRP A 355 14.90 13.90 30.66
C TRP A 355 15.53 14.99 31.52
N GLU A 356 14.92 16.18 31.58
CA GLU A 356 15.39 17.31 32.39
C GLU A 356 15.47 16.96 33.88
N ARG A 357 14.47 16.24 34.39
CA ARG A 357 14.42 15.79 35.79
C ARG A 357 15.07 14.44 36.03
N ASN A 358 15.62 13.82 34.99
CA ASN A 358 16.10 12.44 35.02
C ASN A 358 15.12 11.49 35.73
N THR A 359 13.82 11.63 35.51
CA THR A 359 12.78 10.94 36.28
C THR A 359 11.80 10.23 35.34
N CYS A 360 11.66 8.92 35.52
CA CYS A 360 10.72 8.11 34.76
C CYS A 360 9.27 8.52 35.06
N PRO A 361 8.45 8.88 34.05
CA PRO A 361 7.05 9.24 34.28
C PRO A 361 6.20 8.11 34.86
N GLY A 362 6.54 6.85 34.58
CA GLY A 362 5.77 5.69 35.03
C GLY A 362 6.01 5.28 36.48
N CYS A 363 7.21 5.52 37.05
CA CYS A 363 7.54 5.05 38.40
C CYS A 363 8.29 6.08 39.28
N GLY A 364 8.65 7.25 38.75
CA GLY A 364 9.39 8.27 39.49
C GLY A 364 10.88 7.96 39.72
N ASN A 365 11.39 6.82 39.27
CA ASN A 365 12.81 6.46 39.43
C ASN A 365 13.71 7.10 38.37
N ALA A 366 15.00 7.15 38.65
CA ALA A 366 15.99 7.74 37.74
C ALA A 366 16.03 7.05 36.37
N ILE A 367 16.14 7.83 35.29
CA ILE A 367 16.21 7.29 33.91
C ILE A 367 17.63 6.78 33.62
N THR A 368 18.64 7.57 33.97
CA THR A 368 20.06 7.21 33.98
C THR A 368 20.59 7.23 35.41
N GLN A 369 21.44 6.28 35.78
CA GLN A 369 22.24 6.42 37.00
C GLN A 369 23.21 7.57 36.75
N ARG A 370 23.06 8.68 37.48
CA ARG A 370 24.24 9.50 37.79
C ARG A 370 25.08 8.62 38.69
N GLU A 371 26.16 8.06 38.19
CA GLU A 371 27.20 7.51 39.06
C GLU A 371 27.58 8.64 40.02
N ALA A 372 27.56 8.31 41.32
CA ALA A 372 27.88 9.25 42.37
C ALA A 372 29.39 9.54 42.33
N GLU A 373 29.81 10.45 41.45
CA GLU A 373 31.19 10.98 41.40
C GLU A 373 31.38 12.27 42.23
N GLU A 374 30.45 12.63 43.12
CA GLU A 374 30.66 13.76 44.06
C GLU A 374 30.36 13.40 45.52
N SER A 375 30.69 12.16 45.92
CA SER A 375 30.71 11.82 47.35
C SER A 375 31.82 10.81 47.71
N ALA A 376 33.03 11.00 47.16
CA ALA A 376 34.27 10.49 47.73
C ALA A 376 35.53 11.03 47.01
N SER A 377 35.80 12.35 47.12
CA SER A 377 37.17 12.92 47.20
C SER A 377 37.12 14.43 47.42
#